data_AF-A0A183PPT3-F1
#
_entry.id   AF-A0A183PPT3-F1
#
_cell.length_a   1.000
_cell.length_b   1.000
_cell.length_c   1.000
_cell.angle_alpha   90.00
_cell.angle_beta   90.00
_cell.angle_gamma   90.00
#
_symmetry.space_group_name_H-M   'P 1'
#
loop_
_entity.id
_entity.type
_entity.pdbx_description
1 polymer ?
#
loop_
_entity_poly.entity_id
_entity_poly.type
_entity_poly.pdbx_seq_one_letter_code
_entity_poly.pdbx_strand_id
1 'polypeptide(L)'
;MKTSTSEGKHGMQLTCRMQLDDLDFADDLALLAQTQQQMQEKTNSVAAASAAVGLNIHKGKSKILRYHTVCDNRVTLDGEDLGDVKTFTYLGSIIDEQGGSDADVKARIGKARAAYLQVRNIWDSKQLSTNIKVRIFNTNVKTILLYGAETWRTTKAIIQKIQVFINNCLRQA
;
A
#
# COMPACT_ATOMS: atom_id res chain seq x y z
N MET A 1 11.83 -4.49 -25.96
CA MET A 1 10.40 -4.11 -25.89
C MET A 1 9.57 -5.35 -26.18
N LYS A 2 9.04 -6.01 -25.16
CA LYS A 2 8.07 -7.11 -25.30
C LYS A 2 6.74 -6.63 -24.73
N THR A 3 5.70 -6.78 -25.53
CA THR A 3 4.34 -6.29 -25.30
C THR A 3 3.61 -7.10 -24.23
N SER A 4 3.07 -6.40 -23.25
CA SER A 4 2.34 -6.90 -22.07
C SER A 4 0.84 -6.72 -22.25
N THR A 5 0.22 -7.53 -23.12
CA THR A 5 -1.24 -7.69 -23.17
C THR A 5 -1.58 -9.09 -23.66
N SER A 6 -1.84 -10.00 -22.71
CA SER A 6 -2.64 -11.19 -22.94
C SER A 6 -3.36 -11.55 -21.64
N GLU A 7 -4.67 -11.80 -21.73
CA GLU A 7 -5.65 -12.01 -20.66
C GLU A 7 -5.46 -13.33 -19.88
N GLY A 8 -4.27 -13.55 -19.32
CA GLY A 8 -3.93 -14.69 -18.45
C GLY A 8 -3.37 -14.21 -17.11
N LYS A 9 -3.54 -15.03 -16.06
CA LYS A 9 -3.16 -14.76 -14.66
C LYS A 9 -1.90 -13.88 -14.54
N HIS A 10 -2.06 -12.74 -13.88
CA HIS A 10 -1.12 -11.63 -13.74
C HIS A 10 0.13 -11.91 -12.87
N GLY A 11 0.82 -13.03 -13.10
CA GLY A 11 2.10 -13.32 -12.44
C GLY A 11 3.13 -13.80 -13.44
N MET A 12 4.37 -13.35 -13.31
CA MET A 12 5.47 -13.86 -14.13
C MET A 12 5.76 -15.33 -13.74
N GLN A 13 5.38 -16.28 -14.60
CA GLN A 13 5.70 -17.70 -14.40
C GLN A 13 7.15 -17.97 -14.83
N LEU A 14 8.08 -17.99 -13.88
CA LEU A 14 9.52 -18.06 -14.17
C LEU A 14 10.10 -19.48 -14.20
N THR A 15 9.31 -20.55 -14.02
CA THR A 15 9.64 -21.97 -14.35
C THR A 15 8.52 -22.88 -13.82
N CYS A 16 8.45 -24.15 -14.25
CA CYS A 16 7.41 -25.14 -13.87
C CYS A 16 7.21 -25.38 -12.36
N ARG A 17 7.97 -24.72 -11.46
CA ARG A 17 7.85 -24.83 -10.00
C ARG A 17 7.70 -23.50 -9.26
N MET A 18 7.81 -22.34 -9.92
CA MET A 18 7.80 -21.03 -9.27
C MET A 18 6.73 -20.14 -9.89
N GLN A 19 5.59 -20.00 -9.19
CA GLN A 19 4.64 -18.92 -9.44
C GLN A 19 5.09 -17.73 -8.58
N LEU A 20 5.51 -16.65 -9.24
CA LEU A 20 5.67 -15.36 -8.58
C LEU A 20 4.27 -14.74 -8.49
N ASP A 21 3.75 -14.63 -7.27
CA ASP A 21 2.66 -13.70 -7.00
C ASP A 21 3.36 -12.38 -6.64
N ASP A 22 3.55 -11.55 -7.66
CA ASP A 22 4.16 -10.23 -7.56
C ASP A 22 3.12 -9.12 -7.72
N LEU A 23 3.41 -7.99 -7.06
CA LEU A 23 2.76 -6.71 -7.33
C LEU A 23 3.87 -5.78 -7.77
N ASP A 24 3.85 -5.33 -9.01
CA ASP A 24 4.83 -4.44 -9.60
C ASP A 24 4.20 -3.07 -9.96
N PHE A 25 4.89 -1.99 -9.63
CA PHE A 25 4.50 -0.64 -10.04
C PHE A 25 5.74 0.24 -10.19
N ALA A 26 6.02 0.65 -11.42
CA ALA A 26 7.23 1.40 -11.77
C ALA A 26 8.51 0.67 -11.29
N ASP A 27 9.24 1.24 -10.33
CA ASP A 27 10.43 0.67 -9.71
C ASP A 27 10.16 -0.13 -8.42
N ASP A 28 8.93 -0.12 -7.91
CA ASP A 28 8.53 -0.86 -6.72
C ASP A 28 8.07 -2.28 -7.09
N LEU A 29 8.60 -3.29 -6.38
CA LEU A 29 8.23 -4.70 -6.54
C LEU A 29 7.98 -5.33 -5.16
N ALA A 30 6.83 -5.98 -4.99
CA ALA A 30 6.52 -6.77 -3.81
C ALA A 30 6.45 -8.26 -4.16
N LEU A 31 7.22 -9.08 -3.43
CA LEU A 31 7.30 -10.53 -3.62
C LEU A 31 6.60 -11.25 -2.46
N LEU A 32 5.60 -12.07 -2.77
CA LEU A 32 4.93 -12.90 -1.76
C LEU A 32 5.60 -14.27 -1.67
N ALA A 33 5.87 -14.75 -0.45
CA ALA A 33 6.45 -16.07 -0.21
C ALA A 33 5.82 -16.72 1.03
N GLN A 34 5.62 -18.04 0.99
CA GLN A 34 5.08 -18.79 2.13
C GLN A 34 6.19 -19.33 3.04
N THR A 35 7.37 -19.58 2.47
CA THR A 35 8.54 -20.05 3.20
C THR A 35 9.70 -19.09 3.02
N GLN A 36 10.60 -19.07 4.00
CA GLN A 36 11.83 -18.27 3.91
C GLN A 36 12.73 -18.75 2.76
N GLN A 37 12.79 -20.05 2.49
CA GLN A 37 13.53 -20.58 1.33
C GLN A 37 12.99 -19.97 0.03
N GLN A 38 11.67 -19.94 -0.15
CA GLN A 38 11.07 -19.27 -1.30
C GLN A 38 11.40 -17.78 -1.34
N MET A 39 11.41 -17.09 -0.19
CA MET A 39 11.78 -15.68 -0.10
C MET A 39 13.22 -15.43 -0.59
N GLN A 40 14.17 -16.27 -0.17
CA GLN A 40 15.56 -16.18 -0.61
C GLN A 40 15.72 -16.49 -2.09
N GLU A 41 15.08 -17.56 -2.58
CA GLU A 41 15.10 -17.94 -3.99
C GLU A 41 14.52 -16.83 -4.88
N LYS A 42 13.38 -16.24 -4.48
CA LYS A 42 12.75 -15.12 -5.20
C LYS A 42 13.64 -13.86 -5.18
N THR A 43 14.24 -13.53 -4.03
CA THR A 43 15.16 -12.39 -3.91
C THR A 43 16.37 -12.55 -4.83
N ASN A 44 17.00 -13.73 -4.83
CA ASN A 44 18.14 -14.04 -5.70
C ASN A 44 17.76 -14.01 -7.19
N SER A 45 16.59 -14.53 -7.52
CA SER A 45 16.08 -14.53 -8.89
C SER A 45 15.87 -13.10 -9.42
N VAL A 46 15.23 -12.24 -8.62
CA VAL A 46 15.03 -10.82 -8.98
C VAL A 46 16.35 -10.08 -9.07
N ALA A 47 17.32 -10.34 -8.18
CA ALA A 47 18.65 -9.77 -8.27
C ALA A 47 19.37 -10.13 -9.57
N ALA A 48 19.37 -11.43 -9.92
CA ALA A 48 19.97 -11.91 -11.16
C ALA A 48 19.29 -11.33 -12.40
N ALA A 49 17.94 -11.30 -12.42
CA ALA A 49 17.17 -10.73 -13.52
C ALA A 49 17.42 -9.23 -13.69
N SER A 50 17.48 -8.48 -12.57
CA SER A 50 17.77 -7.05 -12.56
C SER A 50 19.17 -6.77 -13.11
N ALA A 51 20.18 -7.50 -12.63
CA ALA A 51 21.56 -7.37 -13.10
C ALA A 51 21.69 -7.67 -14.61
N ALA A 52 20.96 -8.68 -15.12
CA ALA A 52 20.98 -9.04 -16.53
C ALA A 52 20.45 -7.93 -17.46
N VAL A 53 19.61 -7.03 -16.94
CA VAL A 53 19.10 -5.86 -17.68
C VAL A 53 19.78 -4.55 -17.27
N GLY A 54 20.84 -4.61 -16.45
CA GLY A 54 21.59 -3.45 -15.99
C GLY A 54 20.89 -2.61 -14.91
N LEU A 55 19.91 -3.17 -14.20
CA LEU A 55 19.23 -2.53 -13.07
C LEU A 55 19.87 -2.96 -11.74
N ASN A 56 19.90 -2.02 -10.79
CA ASN A 56 20.40 -2.24 -9.43
C ASN A 56 19.25 -2.21 -8.42
N ILE A 57 19.20 -3.17 -7.51
CA ILE A 57 18.22 -3.19 -6.43
C ILE A 57 18.70 -2.30 -5.28
N HIS A 58 17.86 -1.38 -4.85
CA HIS A 58 18.17 -0.48 -3.74
C HIS A 58 18.03 -1.19 -2.38
N LYS A 59 19.10 -1.86 -1.93
CA LYS A 59 19.15 -2.64 -0.69
C LYS A 59 18.61 -1.92 0.55
N GLY A 60 18.88 -0.63 0.69
CA GLY A 60 18.39 0.18 1.83
C GLY A 60 16.86 0.36 1.88
N LYS A 61 16.18 0.29 0.74
CA LYS A 61 14.72 0.42 0.59
C LYS A 61 14.02 -0.94 0.58
N SER A 62 14.71 -1.98 0.14
CA SER A 62 14.24 -3.37 0.22
C SER A 62 14.10 -3.79 1.68
N LYS A 63 12.91 -4.26 2.07
CA LYS A 63 12.58 -4.71 3.42
C LYS A 63 11.80 -6.00 3.38
N ILE A 64 11.84 -6.73 4.48
CA ILE A 64 10.98 -7.90 4.70
C ILE A 64 9.88 -7.52 5.67
N LEU A 65 8.64 -7.78 5.28
CA LEU A 65 7.49 -7.74 6.18
C LEU A 65 7.01 -9.17 6.39
N ARG A 66 6.98 -9.60 7.65
CA ARG A 66 6.51 -10.95 8.02
C ARG A 66 5.10 -10.87 8.58
N TYR A 67 4.20 -11.63 7.98
CA TYR A 67 2.81 -11.69 8.39
C TYR A 67 2.60 -12.80 9.43
N HIS A 68 2.14 -12.45 10.63
CA HIS A 68 1.82 -13.39 11.72
C HIS A 68 2.89 -14.46 12.04
N THR A 69 4.17 -14.15 11.83
CA THR A 69 5.26 -15.09 12.10
C THR A 69 6.46 -14.39 12.71
N VAL A 70 7.07 -15.03 13.70
CA VAL A 70 8.36 -14.64 14.26
C VAL A 70 9.37 -15.62 13.69
N CYS A 71 10.21 -15.15 12.78
CA CYS A 71 11.24 -15.96 12.15
C CYS A 71 12.51 -15.13 12.08
N ASP A 72 13.55 -15.58 12.77
CA ASP A 72 14.84 -14.89 12.86
C ASP A 72 15.78 -15.23 11.71
N ASN A 73 15.30 -16.03 10.76
CA ASN A 73 16.16 -16.47 9.68
C ASN A 73 16.32 -15.34 8.66
N ARG A 74 17.59 -15.00 8.42
CA ARG A 74 18.01 -13.91 7.54
C ARG A 74 17.71 -14.23 6.08
N VAL A 75 17.40 -13.18 5.33
CA VAL A 75 17.38 -13.21 3.87
C VAL A 75 18.39 -12.17 3.42
N THR A 76 19.24 -12.56 2.49
CA THR A 76 20.31 -11.69 2.01
C THR A 76 20.09 -11.27 0.56
N LEU A 77 20.59 -10.09 0.22
CA LEU A 77 20.67 -9.58 -1.14
C LEU A 77 22.13 -9.18 -1.39
N ASP A 78 22.78 -9.90 -2.31
CA ASP A 78 24.23 -9.79 -2.59
C ASP A 78 25.09 -9.86 -1.31
N GLY A 79 24.74 -10.76 -0.38
CA GLY A 79 25.45 -10.96 0.88
C GLY A 79 25.11 -9.96 1.99
N GLU A 80 24.27 -8.95 1.74
CA GLU A 80 23.78 -8.03 2.77
C GLU A 80 22.42 -8.47 3.31
N ASP A 81 22.24 -8.45 4.64
CA ASP A 81 20.98 -8.80 5.28
C ASP A 81 19.88 -7.77 4.96
N LEU A 82 18.74 -8.23 4.46
CA LEU A 82 17.54 -7.40 4.32
C LEU A 82 16.86 -7.23 5.68
N GLY A 83 16.60 -5.98 6.05
CA GLY A 83 15.99 -5.65 7.34
C GLY A 83 14.51 -6.03 7.42
N ASP A 84 14.14 -6.71 8.49
CA ASP A 84 12.75 -6.96 8.87
C ASP A 84 12.08 -5.67 9.41
N VAL A 85 10.83 -5.43 9.00
CA VAL A 85 10.02 -4.30 9.45
C VAL A 85 8.64 -4.78 9.91
N LYS A 86 8.06 -4.08 10.89
CA LYS A 86 6.69 -4.34 11.38
C LYS A 86 5.61 -3.69 10.53
N THR A 87 5.98 -2.64 9.82
CA THR A 87 5.10 -1.85 8.97
C THR A 87 5.86 -1.42 7.73
N PHE A 88 5.23 -1.53 6.58
CA PHE A 88 5.78 -1.05 5.31
C PHE A 88 4.74 -0.22 4.56
N THR A 89 5.17 0.83 3.87
CA THR A 89 4.28 1.62 3.02
C THR A 89 4.52 1.23 1.57
N TYR A 90 3.50 0.64 0.94
CA TYR A 90 3.53 0.26 -0.48
C TYR A 90 2.46 1.06 -1.22
N LEU A 91 2.86 1.81 -2.25
CA LEU A 91 1.97 2.68 -3.04
C LEU A 91 1.09 3.63 -2.21
N GLY A 92 1.67 4.09 -1.09
CA GLY A 92 1.05 5.00 -0.13
C GLY A 92 0.14 4.34 0.91
N SER A 93 -0.13 3.03 0.80
CA SER A 93 -0.92 2.25 1.76
C SER A 93 -0.01 1.53 2.76
N ILE A 94 -0.42 1.54 4.03
CA ILE A 94 0.34 0.91 5.12
C ILE A 94 -0.08 -0.55 5.25
N ILE A 95 0.91 -1.44 5.24
CA ILE A 95 0.76 -2.86 5.51
C ILE A 95 1.50 -3.13 6.82
N ASP A 96 0.83 -3.72 7.81
CA ASP A 96 1.41 -4.11 9.08
C ASP A 96 1.58 -5.63 9.20
N GLU A 97 2.41 -6.07 10.16
CA GLU A 97 2.68 -7.49 10.44
C GLU A 97 1.41 -8.27 10.87
N GLN A 98 0.36 -7.56 11.30
CA GLN A 98 -0.95 -8.13 11.63
C GLN A 98 -1.88 -8.23 10.42
N GLY A 99 -1.50 -7.66 9.26
CA GLY A 99 -2.30 -7.53 8.03
C GLY A 99 -3.66 -6.90 8.28
N GLY A 100 -3.76 -6.08 9.32
CA GLY A 100 -4.93 -5.28 9.63
C GLY A 100 -4.98 -4.04 8.75
N SER A 101 -6.17 -3.47 8.58
CA SER A 101 -6.33 -2.19 7.87
C SER A 101 -6.38 -0.99 8.82
N ASP A 102 -6.29 -1.22 10.13
CA ASP A 102 -6.44 -0.16 11.14
C ASP A 102 -5.34 0.91 11.04
N ALA A 103 -4.08 0.50 10.80
CA ALA A 103 -2.97 1.43 10.65
C ALA A 103 -3.16 2.34 9.41
N ASP A 104 -3.52 1.74 8.27
CA ASP A 104 -3.76 2.48 7.03
C ASP A 104 -4.98 3.40 7.12
N VAL A 105 -6.11 2.90 7.63
CA VAL A 105 -7.32 3.70 7.88
C VAL A 105 -7.01 4.90 8.76
N LYS A 106 -6.24 4.71 9.83
CA LYS A 106 -5.82 5.81 10.72
C LYS A 106 -4.98 6.84 9.97
N ALA A 107 -4.03 6.39 9.15
CA ALA A 107 -3.21 7.28 8.33
C ALA A 107 -4.04 8.05 7.29
N ARG A 108 -5.01 7.40 6.62
CA ARG A 108 -5.93 8.05 5.67
C ARG A 108 -6.84 9.08 6.33
N ILE A 109 -7.37 8.79 7.52
CA ILE A 109 -8.12 9.77 8.31
C ILE A 109 -7.24 10.99 8.64
N GLY A 110 -5.97 10.77 8.99
CA GLY A 110 -5.01 11.86 9.22
C GLY A 110 -4.79 12.73 7.98
N LYS A 111 -4.53 12.11 6.82
CA LYS A 111 -4.36 12.81 5.54
C LYS A 111 -5.62 13.57 5.12
N ALA A 112 -6.79 12.92 5.21
CA ALA A 112 -8.07 13.54 4.88
C ALA A 112 -8.41 14.69 5.82
N ARG A 113 -8.09 14.59 7.12
CA ARG A 113 -8.23 15.69 8.07
C ARG A 113 -7.35 16.88 7.69
N ALA A 114 -6.08 16.64 7.32
CA ALA A 114 -5.20 17.69 6.86
C ALA A 114 -5.75 18.40 5.61
N ALA A 115 -6.21 17.64 4.61
CA ALA A 115 -6.84 18.19 3.41
C ALA A 115 -8.11 18.99 3.72
N TYR A 116 -8.99 18.48 4.60
CA TYR A 116 -10.18 19.21 5.05
C TYR A 116 -9.81 20.55 5.70
N LEU A 117 -8.77 20.57 6.54
CA LEU A 117 -8.33 21.79 7.22
C LEU A 117 -7.68 22.81 6.27
N GLN A 118 -7.02 22.37 5.20
CA GLN A 118 -6.41 23.25 4.22
C GLN A 118 -7.43 24.10 3.45
N VAL A 119 -8.66 23.60 3.27
CA VAL A 119 -9.75 24.31 2.59
C VAL A 119 -10.79 24.88 3.55
N ARG A 120 -10.37 25.24 4.79
CA ARG A 120 -11.27 25.75 5.84
C ARG A 120 -12.12 26.94 5.39
N ASN A 121 -11.54 27.85 4.61
CA ASN A 121 -12.24 29.00 4.06
C ASN A 121 -13.47 28.64 3.22
N ILE A 122 -13.50 27.46 2.59
CA ILE A 122 -14.66 26.96 1.85
C ILE A 122 -15.80 26.60 2.80
N TRP A 123 -15.47 25.95 3.92
CA TRP A 123 -16.42 25.55 4.96
C TRP A 123 -17.00 26.76 5.69
N ASP A 124 -16.17 27.77 5.97
CA ASP A 124 -16.61 28.99 6.66
C ASP A 124 -17.38 29.95 5.72
N SER A 125 -17.32 29.75 4.41
CA SER A 125 -17.97 30.65 3.44
C SER A 125 -19.49 30.55 3.48
N LYS A 126 -20.13 31.71 3.67
CA LYS A 126 -21.59 31.88 3.54
C LYS A 126 -22.05 32.06 2.09
N GLN A 127 -21.13 32.33 1.16
CA GLN A 127 -21.44 32.53 -0.26
C GLN A 127 -21.64 31.21 -1.00
N LEU A 128 -21.05 30.13 -0.50
CA LEU A 128 -21.15 28.81 -1.11
C LEU A 128 -22.35 28.05 -0.56
N SER A 129 -23.16 27.49 -1.46
CA SER A 129 -24.26 26.61 -1.07
C SER A 129 -23.73 25.30 -0.46
N THR A 130 -24.53 24.71 0.42
CA THR A 130 -24.22 23.40 1.03
C THR A 130 -23.93 22.33 -0.02
N ASN A 131 -24.66 22.34 -1.15
CA ASN A 131 -24.46 21.39 -2.24
C ASN A 131 -23.06 21.51 -2.88
N ILE A 132 -22.55 22.73 -3.05
CA ILE A 132 -21.19 22.95 -3.58
C ILE A 132 -20.15 22.45 -2.58
N LYS A 133 -20.31 22.76 -1.29
CA LYS A 133 -19.39 22.30 -0.24
C LYS A 133 -19.34 20.79 -0.14
N VAL A 134 -20.49 20.11 -0.19
CA VAL A 134 -20.56 18.64 -0.22
C VAL A 134 -19.85 18.07 -1.46
N ARG A 135 -20.00 18.70 -2.64
CA ARG A 135 -19.29 18.28 -3.85
C ARG A 135 -17.77 18.43 -3.68
N ILE A 136 -17.31 19.53 -3.09
CA ILE A 136 -15.88 19.75 -2.81
C ILE A 136 -15.35 18.72 -1.81
N PHE A 137 -16.10 18.44 -0.74
CA PHE A 137 -15.75 17.40 0.23
C PHE A 137 -15.62 16.03 -0.44
N ASN A 138 -16.61 15.63 -1.23
CA ASN A 138 -16.62 14.33 -1.91
C ASN A 138 -15.48 14.15 -2.91
N THR A 139 -15.03 15.23 -3.55
CA THR A 139 -14.00 15.19 -4.60
C THR A 139 -12.58 15.30 -4.04
N ASN A 140 -12.37 16.07 -2.96
CA ASN A 140 -11.03 16.37 -2.45
C ASN A 140 -10.71 15.65 -1.13
N VAL A 141 -11.69 15.51 -0.23
CA VAL A 141 -11.45 14.94 1.11
C VAL A 141 -11.79 13.45 1.13
N LYS A 142 -12.97 13.08 0.60
CA LYS A 142 -13.44 11.69 0.60
C LYS A 142 -12.58 10.78 -0.28
N THR A 143 -12.03 11.29 -1.38
CA THR A 143 -11.09 10.57 -2.25
C THR A 143 -9.79 10.24 -1.52
N ILE A 144 -9.21 11.19 -0.76
CA ILE A 144 -8.03 10.95 0.08
C ILE A 144 -8.33 9.96 1.20
N LEU A 145 -9.50 10.08 1.82
CA LEU A 145 -9.95 9.20 2.89
C LEU A 145 -10.08 7.75 2.45
N LEU A 146 -10.59 7.51 1.24
CA LEU A 146 -10.91 6.17 0.73
C LEU A 146 -9.86 5.60 -0.22
N TYR A 147 -8.75 6.30 -0.44
CA TYR A 147 -7.65 5.75 -1.23
C TYR A 147 -7.11 4.49 -0.54
N GLY A 148 -7.01 3.38 -1.29
CA GLY A 148 -6.56 2.08 -0.78
C GLY A 148 -7.65 1.28 -0.07
N ALA A 149 -8.91 1.76 -0.06
CA ALA A 149 -10.01 1.05 0.60
C ALA A 149 -10.34 -0.29 -0.06
N GLU A 150 -9.97 -0.49 -1.33
CA GLU A 150 -10.10 -1.75 -2.06
C GLU A 150 -9.28 -2.89 -1.44
N THR A 151 -8.20 -2.58 -0.71
CA THR A 151 -7.38 -3.58 0.00
C THR A 151 -7.75 -3.70 1.48
N TRP A 152 -8.76 -2.95 1.95
CA TRP A 152 -9.12 -2.96 3.36
C TRP A 152 -9.98 -4.17 3.73
N ARG A 153 -9.65 -4.79 4.87
CA ARG A 153 -10.56 -5.68 5.56
C ARG A 153 -11.71 -4.86 6.12
N THR A 154 -12.85 -4.91 5.45
CA THR A 154 -14.05 -4.15 5.83
C THR A 154 -14.67 -4.74 7.09
N THR A 155 -14.40 -4.12 8.25
CA THR A 155 -15.00 -4.48 9.53
C THR A 155 -16.01 -3.42 9.98
N LYS A 156 -16.96 -3.80 10.85
CA LYS A 156 -17.90 -2.83 11.46
C LYS A 156 -17.16 -1.69 12.17
N ALA A 157 -16.06 -2.00 12.86
CA ALA A 157 -15.25 -1.00 13.56
C ALA A 157 -14.60 0.00 12.59
N ILE A 158 -14.04 -0.48 11.46
CA ILE A 158 -13.45 0.39 10.43
C ILE A 158 -14.51 1.28 9.79
N ILE A 159 -15.66 0.71 9.39
CA ILE A 159 -16.78 1.47 8.82
C ILE A 159 -17.21 2.57 9.81
N GLN A 160 -17.36 2.23 11.09
CA GLN A 160 -17.72 3.21 12.12
C GLN A 160 -16.68 4.32 12.25
N LYS A 161 -15.38 4.01 12.27
CA LYS A 161 -14.31 5.02 12.33
C LYS A 161 -14.38 6.00 11.15
N ILE A 162 -14.55 5.48 9.94
CA ILE A 162 -14.68 6.28 8.71
C ILE A 162 -15.95 7.15 8.78
N GLN A 163 -17.08 6.56 9.16
CA GLN A 163 -18.36 7.27 9.23
C GLN A 163 -18.33 8.40 10.27
N VAL A 164 -17.71 8.17 11.43
CA VAL A 164 -17.52 9.21 12.46
C VAL A 164 -16.74 10.39 11.89
N PHE A 165 -15.66 10.13 11.16
CA PHE A 165 -14.88 11.20 10.52
C PHE A 165 -15.72 11.98 9.49
N ILE A 166 -16.43 11.28 8.59
CA ILE A 166 -17.28 11.91 7.57
C ILE A 166 -18.37 12.77 8.23
N ASN A 167 -19.09 12.22 9.20
CA ASN A 167 -20.16 12.93 9.91
C ASN A 167 -19.66 14.18 10.61
N ASN A 168 -18.48 14.12 11.23
CA ASN A 168 -17.88 15.27 11.87
C ASN A 168 -17.52 16.38 10.88
N CYS A 169 -16.95 16.03 9.72
CA CYS A 169 -16.62 17.01 8.67
C CYS A 169 -17.88 17.66 8.09
N LEU A 170 -18.91 16.87 7.79
CA LEU A 170 -20.14 17.37 7.15
C LEU A 170 -21.01 18.18 8.11
N ARG A 171 -20.94 17.95 9.42
CA ARG A 171 -21.62 18.79 10.43
C ARG A 171 -21.01 20.19 10.53
N GLN A 172 -19.75 20.33 10.15
CA GLN A 172 -18.98 21.58 10.23
C GLN A 172 -18.86 22.31 8.89
N ALA A 173 -19.37 21.71 7.79
CA ALA A 173 -19.27 22.25 6.43
C ALA A 173 -20.41 23.21 6.08
#